data_AF-A0A7X6WLB1-F1
#
_entry.id   AF-A0A7X6WLB1-F1
#
_cell.length_a   1.000
_cell.length_b   1.000
_cell.length_c   1.000
_cell.angle_alpha   90.00
_cell.angle_beta   90.00
_cell.angle_gamma   90.00
#
_symmetry.space_group_name_H-M   'P 1'
#
loop_
_entity.id
_entity.type
_entity.pdbx_description
1 polymer ?
#
loop_
_entity_poly.entity_id
_entity_poly.type
_entity_poly.pdbx_seq_one_letter_code
_entity_poly.pdbx_strand_id
1 'polypeptide(L)'
;MGSNNIVQSGLSRKVVVPLFSFLGRMLKEFGKYKRQSLLIAISILLYLAFRILFPLSIKFIIDNAIALNDQAYLLRILLLIVLSAIIAFLAWSVLVVLYSQVHTRIISDLYKKIFSRLQELSVSFFTRTSAGDILTRFNTDVNLIDTLLVQLPIGVMFFWGVLLNAALLYYLNWQLALITTVGLPLALWLPNILSTRAEAASYDLKTDQAGMTSIVQENIHAQLLVKAFNLQPYEIQRFSAQLDHYYKAARRANYLNFSVLITANFGTIILSIVVLSVGSLLAFSGSLTLGSLMAFMTMLSGLNSMILELTWMMPLVTKATASMKRMMSFYNLNPPLLTRPRLKSLP
;
A
#
# COMPACT_ATOMS: atom_id res chain seq x y z
N MET A 1 -23.75 5.67 28.38
CA MET A 1 -22.64 6.42 27.75
C MET A 1 -21.34 5.88 28.30
N GLY A 2 -20.53 5.17 27.50
CA GLY A 2 -19.25 4.62 27.95
C GLY A 2 -19.02 3.18 27.52
N SER A 3 -18.82 2.93 26.21
CA SER A 3 -18.33 1.62 25.72
C SER A 3 -17.74 1.63 24.30
N ASN A 4 -17.58 2.78 23.63
CA ASN A 4 -17.11 2.81 22.23
C ASN A 4 -15.68 3.36 22.01
N ASN A 5 -14.99 3.79 23.06
CA ASN A 5 -13.66 4.41 22.92
C ASN A 5 -12.46 3.45 22.99
N ILE A 6 -12.67 2.15 23.23
CA ILE A 6 -11.56 1.19 23.43
C ILE A 6 -11.18 0.47 22.12
N VAL A 7 -12.05 0.42 21.11
CA VAL A 7 -11.77 -0.33 19.87
C VAL A 7 -10.98 0.50 18.85
N GLN A 8 -11.16 1.82 18.81
CA GLN A 8 -10.48 2.69 17.83
C GLN A 8 -8.98 2.96 18.14
N SER A 9 -8.55 2.84 19.40
CA SER A 9 -7.13 3.01 19.78
C SER A 9 -6.28 1.74 19.61
N GLY A 10 -6.91 0.59 19.41
CA GLY A 10 -6.25 -0.71 19.31
C GLY A 10 -5.71 -1.06 17.92
N LEU A 11 -6.30 -0.51 16.85
CA LEU A 11 -5.89 -0.81 15.46
C LEU A 11 -4.66 -0.02 15.02
N SER A 12 -4.52 1.24 15.42
CA SER A 12 -3.37 2.07 15.05
C SER A 12 -2.08 1.61 15.76
N ARG A 13 -2.12 1.29 17.05
CA ARG A 13 -0.95 0.78 17.80
C ARG A 13 -0.51 -0.63 17.35
N LYS A 14 -1.42 -1.49 16.89
CA LYS A 14 -1.10 -2.87 16.48
C LYS A 14 -0.39 -2.97 15.12
N VAL A 15 -0.48 -1.95 14.26
CA VAL A 15 0.12 -1.95 12.91
C VAL A 15 1.41 -1.12 12.85
N VAL A 16 1.49 -0.02 13.60
CA VAL A 16 2.62 0.94 13.51
C VAL A 16 3.93 0.36 14.05
N VAL A 17 3.92 -0.27 15.23
CA VAL A 17 5.15 -0.84 15.85
C VAL A 17 5.78 -1.95 14.99
N PRO A 18 4.99 -2.89 14.43
CA PRO A 18 5.53 -3.92 13.55
C PRO A 18 6.08 -3.40 12.21
N LEU A 19 5.48 -2.36 11.62
CA LEU A 19 5.93 -1.71 10.38
C LEU A 19 7.35 -1.15 10.52
N PHE A 20 7.62 -0.38 11.58
CA PHE A 20 8.95 0.20 11.80
C PHE A 20 10.01 -0.88 12.06
N SER A 21 9.65 -1.97 12.74
CA SER A 21 10.55 -3.11 12.95
C SER A 21 10.88 -3.85 11.64
N PHE A 22 9.93 -3.95 10.72
CA PHE A 22 10.11 -4.53 9.39
C PHE A 22 10.98 -3.63 8.51
N LEU A 23 10.66 -2.33 8.44
CA LEU A 23 11.41 -1.33 7.69
C LEU A 23 12.85 -1.22 8.19
N GLY A 24 13.08 -1.22 9.51
CA GLY A 24 14.42 -1.18 10.09
C GLY A 24 15.27 -2.41 9.73
N ARG A 25 14.67 -3.60 9.64
CA ARG A 25 15.35 -4.82 9.20
C ARG A 25 15.63 -4.82 7.70
N MET A 26 14.69 -4.34 6.90
CA MET A 26 14.90 -4.19 5.46
C MET A 26 16.00 -3.17 5.18
N LEU A 27 15.99 -2.01 5.84
CA LEU A 27 17.05 -1.01 5.73
C LEU A 27 18.44 -1.57 6.07
N LYS A 28 18.53 -2.50 7.02
CA LYS A 28 19.79 -3.19 7.34
C LYS A 28 20.25 -4.12 6.20
N GLU A 29 19.34 -4.81 5.53
CA GLU A 29 19.65 -5.64 4.35
C GLU A 29 20.02 -4.77 3.13
N PHE A 30 19.34 -3.62 2.92
CA PHE A 30 19.74 -2.62 1.92
C PHE A 30 21.11 -1.99 2.22
N GLY A 31 21.48 -1.87 3.50
CA GLY A 31 22.77 -1.36 3.96
C GLY A 31 23.98 -2.19 3.50
N LYS A 32 23.77 -3.43 3.04
CA LYS A 32 24.80 -4.25 2.39
C LYS A 32 25.17 -3.73 0.99
N TYR A 33 24.27 -2.96 0.35
CA TYR A 33 24.41 -2.44 -1.01
C TYR A 33 24.47 -0.90 -1.02
N LYS A 34 25.44 -0.31 -0.31
CA LYS A 34 25.53 1.15 -0.09
C LYS A 34 25.52 2.00 -1.37
N ARG A 35 26.21 1.57 -2.43
CA ARG A 35 26.23 2.29 -3.72
C ARG A 35 24.89 2.23 -4.46
N GLN A 36 24.27 1.04 -4.52
CA GLN A 36 23.00 0.85 -5.21
C GLN A 36 21.85 1.54 -4.46
N SER A 37 21.83 1.46 -3.13
CA SER A 37 20.84 2.16 -2.30
C SER A 37 20.94 3.68 -2.43
N LEU A 38 22.15 4.25 -2.52
CA LEU A 38 22.34 5.67 -2.78
C LEU A 38 21.77 6.08 -4.15
N LEU A 39 22.09 5.31 -5.20
CA LEU A 39 21.56 5.58 -6.55
C LEU A 39 20.03 5.47 -6.60
N ILE A 40 19.44 4.47 -5.93
CA ILE A 40 17.99 4.34 -5.80
C ILE A 40 17.41 5.58 -5.10
N ALA A 41 18.01 6.03 -4.00
CA ALA A 41 17.54 7.21 -3.28
C ALA A 41 17.61 8.48 -4.15
N ILE A 42 18.71 8.69 -4.88
CA ILE A 42 18.87 9.81 -5.82
C ILE A 42 17.82 9.73 -6.92
N SER A 43 17.57 8.55 -7.49
CA SER A 43 16.54 8.37 -8.51
C SER A 43 15.13 8.67 -7.99
N ILE A 44 14.79 8.24 -6.76
CA ILE A 44 13.52 8.59 -6.12
C ILE A 44 13.42 10.10 -5.99
N LEU A 45 14.47 10.77 -5.49
CA LEU A 45 14.47 12.21 -5.28
C LEU A 45 14.32 12.99 -6.60
N LEU A 46 15.03 12.61 -7.67
CA LEU A 46 14.93 13.26 -8.98
C LEU A 46 13.53 13.13 -9.57
N TYR A 47 12.98 11.91 -9.57
CA TYR A 47 11.63 11.66 -10.07
C TYR A 47 10.57 12.40 -9.22
N LEU A 48 10.72 12.36 -7.90
CA LEU A 48 9.82 13.05 -6.98
C LEU A 48 9.87 14.57 -7.16
N ALA A 49 11.08 15.14 -7.31
CA ALA A 49 11.26 16.55 -7.57
C ALA A 49 10.53 16.98 -8.85
N PHE A 50 10.71 16.25 -9.96
CA PHE A 50 9.97 16.52 -11.18
C PHE A 50 8.45 16.47 -10.94
N ARG A 51 7.95 15.41 -10.29
CA ARG A 51 6.51 15.22 -10.07
C ARG A 51 5.87 16.34 -9.24
N ILE A 52 6.58 16.87 -8.23
CA ILE A 52 6.05 17.94 -7.37
C ILE A 52 6.28 19.33 -7.97
N LEU A 53 7.38 19.54 -8.70
CA LEU A 53 7.70 20.83 -9.31
C LEU A 53 6.96 21.04 -10.64
N PHE A 54 6.53 19.99 -11.32
CA PHE A 54 5.81 20.09 -12.60
C PHE A 54 4.59 21.03 -12.53
N PRO A 55 3.70 20.95 -11.52
CA PRO A 55 2.63 21.95 -11.37
C PRO A 55 3.09 23.41 -11.30
N LEU A 56 4.27 23.70 -10.75
CA LEU A 56 4.80 25.07 -10.70
C LEU A 56 5.17 25.58 -12.09
N SER A 57 5.45 24.70 -13.06
CA SER A 57 5.69 25.14 -14.43
C SER A 57 4.42 25.75 -15.04
N ILE A 58 3.23 25.29 -14.64
CA ILE A 58 1.95 25.89 -15.06
C ILE A 58 1.87 27.35 -14.61
N LYS A 59 2.30 27.64 -13.37
CA LYS A 59 2.36 29.01 -12.86
C LYS A 59 3.23 29.90 -13.75
N PHE A 60 4.46 29.47 -14.03
CA PHE A 60 5.38 30.26 -14.85
C PHE A 60 4.91 30.39 -16.31
N ILE A 61 4.29 29.36 -16.88
CA ILE A 61 3.70 29.45 -18.22
C ILE A 61 2.60 30.51 -18.25
N ILE A 62 1.68 30.49 -17.30
CA ILE A 62 0.54 31.42 -17.29
C ILE A 62 1.02 32.85 -16.98
N ASP A 63 1.77 33.03 -15.88
CA ASP A 63 2.10 34.35 -15.35
C ASP A 63 3.18 35.07 -16.15
N ASN A 64 4.17 34.35 -16.66
CA ASN A 64 5.35 34.95 -17.29
C ASN A 64 5.39 34.77 -18.80
N ALA A 65 4.74 33.74 -19.36
CA ALA A 65 4.75 33.49 -20.80
C ALA A 65 3.46 33.99 -21.46
N ILE A 66 2.30 33.51 -21.01
CA ILE A 66 1.00 33.83 -21.61
C ILE A 66 0.58 35.26 -21.26
N ALA A 67 0.62 35.65 -19.98
CA ALA A 67 0.18 36.98 -19.56
C ALA A 67 1.05 38.11 -20.13
N LEU A 68 2.35 37.87 -20.35
CA LEU A 68 3.29 38.83 -20.94
C LEU A 68 3.45 38.68 -22.46
N ASN A 69 2.77 37.69 -23.07
CA ASN A 69 2.91 37.33 -24.48
C ASN A 69 4.38 37.09 -24.93
N ASP A 70 5.21 36.52 -24.05
CA ASP A 70 6.63 36.25 -24.31
C ASP A 70 6.83 34.82 -24.83
N GLN A 71 6.90 34.69 -26.15
CA GLN A 71 7.12 33.42 -26.84
C GLN A 71 8.50 32.80 -26.55
N ALA A 72 9.54 33.62 -26.36
CA ALA A 72 10.88 33.12 -26.09
C ALA A 72 10.95 32.49 -24.70
N TYR A 73 10.32 33.12 -23.71
CA TYR A 73 10.19 32.57 -22.37
C TYR A 73 9.35 31.28 -22.35
N LEU A 74 8.24 31.25 -23.11
CA LEU A 74 7.42 30.04 -23.27
C LEU A 74 8.25 28.85 -23.78
N LEU A 75 8.99 29.04 -24.87
CA LEU A 75 9.83 27.98 -25.47
C LEU A 75 10.92 27.50 -24.51
N ARG A 76 11.55 28.39 -23.74
CA ARG A 76 12.56 28.03 -22.73
C ARG A 76 11.96 27.15 -21.64
N ILE A 77 10.78 27.50 -21.12
CA ILE A 77 10.12 26.68 -20.09
C ILE A 77 9.71 25.32 -20.65
N LEU A 78 9.10 25.28 -21.84
CA LEU A 78 8.70 24.01 -22.45
C LEU A 78 9.91 23.09 -22.66
N LEU A 79 11.04 23.64 -23.11
CA LEU A 79 12.29 22.89 -23.24
C LEU A 79 12.79 22.37 -21.88
N LEU A 80 12.75 23.20 -20.82
CA LEU A 80 13.11 22.77 -19.47
C LEU A 80 12.17 21.67 -18.93
N ILE A 81 10.86 21.74 -19.21
CA ILE A 81 9.89 20.70 -18.84
C ILE A 81 10.25 19.39 -19.56
N VAL A 82 10.51 19.44 -20.87
CA VAL A 82 10.88 18.24 -21.65
C VAL A 82 12.19 17.64 -21.13
N LEU A 83 13.22 18.46 -20.92
CA LEU A 83 14.50 17.98 -20.37
C LEU A 83 14.34 17.36 -18.97
N SER A 84 13.60 18.03 -18.09
CA SER A 84 13.36 17.51 -16.73
C SER A 84 12.50 16.24 -16.74
N ALA A 85 11.55 16.11 -17.66
CA ALA A 85 10.77 14.90 -17.86
C ALA A 85 11.65 13.72 -18.33
N ILE A 86 12.58 13.96 -19.27
CA ILE A 86 13.54 12.94 -19.72
C ILE A 86 14.45 12.51 -18.57
N ILE A 87 14.97 13.46 -17.78
CA ILE A 87 15.79 13.16 -16.60
C ILE A 87 15.00 12.34 -15.59
N ALA A 88 13.75 12.70 -15.31
CA ALA A 88 12.89 11.96 -14.40
C ALA A 88 12.59 10.54 -14.91
N PHE A 89 12.36 10.38 -16.21
CA PHE A 89 12.15 9.07 -16.84
C PHE A 89 13.39 8.19 -16.75
N LEU A 90 14.58 8.73 -17.03
CA LEU A 90 15.85 8.01 -16.89
C LEU A 90 16.11 7.65 -15.43
N ALA A 91 15.89 8.58 -14.50
CA ALA A 91 16.02 8.34 -13.07
C ALA A 91 15.11 7.19 -12.60
N TRP A 92 13.84 7.19 -13.05
CA TRP A 92 12.89 6.12 -12.77
C TRP A 92 13.32 4.79 -13.37
N SER A 93 13.83 4.79 -14.60
CA SER A 93 14.33 3.59 -15.27
C SER A 93 15.53 2.98 -14.51
N VAL A 94 16.47 3.82 -14.08
CA VAL A 94 17.61 3.40 -13.23
C VAL A 94 17.12 2.83 -11.91
N LEU A 95 16.11 3.46 -11.28
CA LEU A 95 15.48 2.95 -10.07
C LEU A 95 14.92 1.54 -10.29
N VAL A 96 14.14 1.34 -11.36
CA VAL A 96 13.50 0.04 -11.63
C VAL A 96 14.56 -1.06 -11.80
N VAL A 97 15.61 -0.80 -12.58
CA VAL A 97 16.68 -1.79 -12.82
C VAL A 97 17.44 -2.11 -11.54
N LEU A 98 17.93 -1.09 -10.82
CA LEU A 98 18.71 -1.29 -9.60
C LEU A 98 17.88 -1.90 -8.49
N TYR A 99 16.65 -1.42 -8.31
CA TYR A 99 15.76 -1.92 -7.28
C TYR A 99 15.38 -3.37 -7.55
N SER A 100 15.04 -3.73 -8.80
CA SER A 100 14.74 -5.11 -9.18
C SER A 100 15.89 -6.07 -8.83
N GLN A 101 17.14 -5.68 -9.08
CA GLN A 101 18.31 -6.49 -8.71
C GLN A 101 18.43 -6.68 -7.19
N VAL A 102 18.30 -5.58 -6.43
CA VAL A 102 18.45 -5.64 -4.96
C VAL A 102 17.30 -6.41 -4.33
N HIS A 103 16.07 -6.12 -4.73
CA HIS A 103 14.85 -6.79 -4.31
C HIS A 103 14.92 -8.30 -4.59
N THR A 104 15.28 -8.70 -5.81
CA THR A 104 15.40 -10.11 -6.20
C THR A 104 16.45 -10.85 -5.36
N ARG A 105 17.56 -10.18 -5.02
CA ARG A 105 18.58 -10.76 -4.12
C ARG A 105 18.06 -10.94 -2.70
N ILE A 106 17.38 -9.92 -2.15
CA ILE A 106 16.80 -9.97 -0.80
C ILE A 106 15.80 -11.13 -0.69
N ILE A 107 14.90 -11.29 -1.66
CA ILE A 107 13.91 -12.37 -1.64
C ILE A 107 14.56 -13.74 -1.86
N SER A 108 15.56 -13.84 -2.73
CA SER A 108 16.32 -15.08 -2.94
C SER A 108 17.07 -15.52 -1.67
N ASP A 109 17.71 -14.58 -0.98
CA ASP A 109 18.37 -14.84 0.29
C ASP A 109 17.38 -15.22 1.39
N LEU A 110 16.17 -14.65 1.34
CA LEU A 110 15.10 -15.03 2.26
C LEU A 110 14.67 -16.49 2.03
N TYR A 111 14.43 -16.89 0.78
CA TYR A 111 14.13 -18.28 0.42
C TYR A 111 15.23 -19.23 0.88
N LYS A 112 16.50 -18.89 0.63
CA LYS A 112 17.65 -19.68 1.09
C LYS A 112 17.67 -19.82 2.61
N LYS A 113 17.53 -18.71 3.36
CA LYS A 113 17.53 -18.72 4.83
C LYS A 113 16.41 -19.58 5.41
N ILE A 114 15.19 -19.47 4.87
CA ILE A 114 14.03 -20.25 5.33
C ILE A 114 14.26 -21.73 5.03
N PHE A 115 14.74 -22.05 3.83
CA PHE A 115 15.00 -23.44 3.44
C PHE A 115 16.12 -24.07 4.26
N SER A 116 17.25 -23.37 4.44
CA SER A 116 18.34 -23.83 5.32
C SER A 116 17.84 -24.07 6.74
N ARG A 117 17.01 -23.16 7.27
CA ARG A 117 16.44 -23.33 8.60
C ARG A 117 15.53 -24.54 8.69
N LEU A 118 14.70 -24.79 7.67
CA LEU A 118 13.85 -25.98 7.60
C LEU A 118 14.67 -27.27 7.68
N GLN A 119 15.85 -27.32 7.06
CA GLN A 119 16.76 -28.49 7.12
C GLN A 119 17.41 -28.69 8.49
N GLU A 120 17.56 -27.63 9.30
CA GLU A 120 18.12 -27.70 10.65
C GLU A 120 17.10 -28.11 11.74
N LEU A 121 15.80 -28.11 11.41
CA LEU A 121 14.75 -28.39 12.38
C LEU A 121 14.70 -29.87 12.76
N SER A 122 14.35 -30.14 14.01
CA SER A 122 14.22 -31.51 14.53
C SER A 122 13.12 -32.30 13.85
N VAL A 123 13.24 -33.63 13.85
CA VAL A 123 12.16 -34.54 13.44
C VAL A 123 10.85 -34.27 14.21
N SER A 124 10.93 -33.87 15.50
CA SER A 124 9.74 -33.50 16.29
C SER A 124 8.98 -32.29 15.75
N PHE A 125 9.62 -31.43 14.96
CA PHE A 125 8.92 -30.32 14.31
C PHE A 125 7.99 -30.84 13.20
N PHE A 126 8.49 -31.79 12.40
CA PHE A 126 7.77 -32.40 11.28
C PHE A 126 6.65 -33.33 11.73
N THR A 127 6.69 -33.87 12.95
CA THR A 127 5.56 -34.62 13.51
C THR A 127 4.44 -33.73 14.07
N ARG A 128 4.74 -32.45 14.38
CA ARG A 128 3.79 -31.49 14.96
C ARG A 128 3.21 -30.50 13.96
N THR A 129 3.85 -30.33 12.80
CA THR A 129 3.50 -29.32 11.80
C THR A 129 3.18 -30.02 10.48
N SER A 130 2.02 -29.73 9.89
CA SER A 130 1.63 -30.34 8.63
C SER A 130 2.52 -29.84 7.47
N ALA A 131 2.72 -30.69 6.46
CA ALA A 131 3.39 -30.27 5.23
C ALA A 131 2.67 -29.10 4.54
N GLY A 132 1.34 -29.06 4.64
CA GLY A 132 0.51 -27.95 4.15
C GLY A 132 0.86 -26.63 4.82
N ASP A 133 0.98 -26.60 6.15
CA ASP A 133 1.32 -25.37 6.89
C ASP A 133 2.72 -24.84 6.51
N ILE A 134 3.68 -25.74 6.28
CA ILE A 134 5.02 -25.39 5.82
C ILE A 134 4.95 -24.77 4.42
N LEU A 135 4.21 -25.40 3.50
CA LEU A 135 4.01 -24.89 2.14
C LEU A 135 3.29 -23.54 2.12
N THR A 136 2.28 -23.33 2.97
CA THR A 136 1.60 -22.03 3.11
C THR A 136 2.56 -20.94 3.59
N ARG A 137 3.43 -21.23 4.56
CA ARG A 137 4.47 -20.28 4.98
C ARG A 137 5.46 -19.97 3.87
N PHE A 138 5.86 -20.98 3.11
CA PHE A 138 6.83 -20.82 2.04
C PHE A 138 6.27 -20.05 0.84
N ASN A 139 5.02 -20.31 0.45
CA ASN A 139 4.41 -19.71 -0.74
C ASN A 139 3.61 -18.45 -0.42
N THR A 140 2.72 -18.48 0.57
CA THR A 140 1.80 -17.36 0.84
C THR A 140 2.47 -16.26 1.65
N ASP A 141 3.17 -16.61 2.74
CA ASP A 141 3.79 -15.59 3.61
C ASP A 141 4.97 -14.90 2.94
N VAL A 142 5.82 -15.64 2.22
CA VAL A 142 6.93 -15.06 1.47
C VAL A 142 6.42 -14.19 0.32
N ASN A 143 5.38 -14.60 -0.40
CA ASN A 143 4.80 -13.78 -1.47
C ASN A 143 4.19 -12.46 -0.95
N LEU A 144 3.56 -12.45 0.22
CA LEU A 144 3.06 -11.21 0.82
C LEU A 144 4.20 -10.24 1.19
N ILE A 145 5.33 -10.77 1.67
CA ILE A 145 6.54 -9.98 1.94
C ILE A 145 7.13 -9.47 0.62
N ASP A 146 7.21 -10.33 -0.39
CA ASP A 146 7.71 -10.02 -1.73
C ASP A 146 6.91 -8.88 -2.38
N THR A 147 5.58 -9.00 -2.37
CA THR A 147 4.66 -7.97 -2.89
C THR A 147 4.85 -6.64 -2.16
N LEU A 148 5.04 -6.65 -0.83
CA LEU A 148 5.32 -5.42 -0.09
C LEU A 148 6.68 -4.83 -0.46
N LEU A 149 7.71 -5.66 -0.67
CA LEU A 149 9.03 -5.21 -1.10
C LEU A 149 8.96 -4.56 -2.47
N VAL A 150 8.23 -5.12 -3.43
CA VAL A 150 8.03 -4.48 -4.75
C VAL A 150 7.47 -3.06 -4.61
N GLN A 151 6.48 -2.88 -3.73
CA GLN A 151 5.79 -1.59 -3.55
C GLN A 151 6.54 -0.58 -2.67
N LEU A 152 7.62 -0.98 -2.00
CA LEU A 152 8.31 -0.16 -1.00
C LEU A 152 8.86 1.17 -1.56
N PRO A 153 9.54 1.23 -2.73
CA PRO A 153 10.04 2.50 -3.28
C PRO A 153 8.92 3.49 -3.57
N ILE A 154 7.79 2.99 -4.07
CA ILE A 154 6.59 3.77 -4.37
C ILE A 154 6.01 4.34 -3.08
N GLY A 155 5.90 3.52 -2.03
CA GLY A 155 5.44 3.98 -0.71
C GLY A 155 6.34 5.06 -0.10
N VAL A 156 7.66 4.90 -0.18
CA VAL A 156 8.63 5.91 0.28
C VAL A 156 8.48 7.21 -0.52
N MET A 157 8.33 7.11 -1.84
CA MET A 157 8.13 8.24 -2.72
C MET A 157 6.84 9.01 -2.39
N PHE A 158 5.71 8.32 -2.19
CA PHE A 158 4.46 8.97 -1.83
C PHE A 158 4.50 9.58 -0.43
N PHE A 159 5.13 8.90 0.54
CA PHE A 159 5.30 9.45 1.89
C PHE A 159 6.05 10.79 1.88
N TRP A 160 7.23 10.83 1.24
CA TRP A 160 7.97 12.08 1.08
C TRP A 160 7.27 13.07 0.17
N GLY A 161 6.55 12.57 -0.85
CA GLY A 161 5.76 13.39 -1.75
C GLY A 161 4.67 14.18 -1.05
N VAL A 162 3.93 13.56 -0.13
CA VAL A 162 2.94 14.24 0.69
C VAL A 162 3.59 15.36 1.51
N LEU A 163 4.71 15.09 2.18
CA LEU A 163 5.39 16.08 3.03
C LEU A 163 5.93 17.27 2.22
N LEU A 164 6.63 17.00 1.12
CA LEU A 164 7.25 18.02 0.29
C LEU A 164 6.20 18.83 -0.51
N ASN A 165 5.17 18.17 -1.03
CA ASN A 165 4.07 18.84 -1.74
C ASN A 165 3.28 19.73 -0.76
N ALA A 166 2.97 19.23 0.45
CA ALA A 166 2.34 20.05 1.49
C ALA A 166 3.19 21.29 1.81
N ALA A 167 4.50 21.13 2.04
CA ALA A 167 5.40 22.26 2.30
C ALA A 167 5.38 23.30 1.17
N LEU A 168 5.37 22.86 -0.10
CA LEU A 168 5.29 23.76 -1.24
C LEU A 168 3.93 24.44 -1.39
N LEU A 169 2.82 23.78 -1.05
CA LEU A 169 1.51 24.43 -1.01
C LEU A 169 1.49 25.59 0.01
N TYR A 170 2.08 25.38 1.19
CA TYR A 170 2.23 26.43 2.20
C TYR A 170 3.10 27.59 1.72
N TYR A 171 4.18 27.28 0.99
CA TYR A 171 5.05 28.30 0.38
C TYR A 171 4.32 29.11 -0.70
N LEU A 172 3.46 28.48 -1.51
CA LEU A 172 2.74 29.12 -2.60
C LEU A 172 1.63 30.04 -2.07
N ASN A 173 0.80 29.54 -1.16
CA ASN A 173 -0.18 30.38 -0.45
C ASN A 173 -0.61 29.71 0.86
N TRP A 174 -0.22 30.30 1.99
CA TRP A 174 -0.50 29.73 3.31
C TRP A 174 -1.99 29.72 3.68
N GLN A 175 -2.79 30.66 3.16
CA GLN A 175 -4.23 30.73 3.45
C GLN A 175 -4.97 29.57 2.78
N LEU A 176 -4.71 29.33 1.49
CA LEU A 176 -5.25 28.18 0.77
C LEU A 176 -4.71 26.86 1.34
N ALA A 177 -3.42 26.81 1.70
CA ALA A 177 -2.83 25.63 2.32
C ALA A 177 -3.48 25.28 3.68
N LEU A 178 -3.85 26.29 4.48
CA LEU A 178 -4.57 26.08 5.72
C LEU A 178 -5.97 25.51 5.47
N ILE A 179 -6.70 26.07 4.49
CA ILE A 179 -8.01 25.57 4.06
C ILE A 179 -7.88 24.12 3.59
N THR A 180 -6.87 23.79 2.79
CA THR A 180 -6.59 22.41 2.36
C THR A 180 -6.26 21.51 3.54
N THR A 181 -5.44 21.96 4.49
CA THR A 181 -4.99 21.16 5.62
C THR A 181 -6.13 20.82 6.58
N VAL A 182 -7.09 21.73 6.77
CA VAL A 182 -8.29 21.49 7.57
C VAL A 182 -9.35 20.75 6.76
N GLY A 183 -9.50 21.11 5.49
CA GLY A 183 -10.49 20.58 4.57
C GLY A 183 -10.24 19.12 4.17
N LEU A 184 -8.98 18.69 4.05
CA LEU A 184 -8.64 17.30 3.74
C LEU A 184 -9.12 16.31 4.82
N PRO A 185 -8.78 16.48 6.12
CA PRO A 185 -9.33 15.67 7.19
C PRO A 185 -10.86 15.68 7.22
N LEU A 186 -11.52 16.83 6.99
CA LEU A 186 -12.97 16.93 6.94
C LEU A 186 -13.57 16.17 5.74
N ALA A 187 -12.97 16.30 4.56
CA ALA A 187 -13.35 15.57 3.36
C ALA A 187 -13.21 14.04 3.54
N LEU A 188 -12.22 13.61 4.32
CA LEU A 188 -11.97 12.20 4.64
C LEU A 188 -12.68 11.72 5.91
N TRP A 189 -13.32 12.61 6.67
CA TRP A 189 -14.01 12.26 7.90
C TRP A 189 -15.29 11.46 7.64
N LEU A 190 -16.09 11.88 6.66
CA LEU A 190 -17.35 11.20 6.31
C LEU A 190 -17.13 9.76 5.80
N PRO A 191 -16.17 9.50 4.88
CA PRO A 191 -15.79 8.15 4.47
C PRO A 191 -15.34 7.25 5.63
N ASN A 192 -14.66 7.80 6.65
CA ASN A 192 -14.19 7.03 7.80
C ASN A 192 -15.33 6.43 8.65
N ILE A 193 -16.51 7.05 8.65
CA ILE A 193 -17.69 6.49 9.35
C ILE A 193 -18.27 5.31 8.56
N LEU A 194 -18.23 5.40 7.23
CA LEU A 194 -18.69 4.33 6.35
C LEU A 194 -17.67 3.19 6.26
N SER A 195 -16.38 3.47 6.40
CA SER A 195 -15.31 2.47 6.28
C SER A 195 -15.42 1.40 7.36
N THR A 196 -15.75 1.74 8.61
CA THR A 196 -15.94 0.74 9.67
C THR A 196 -17.11 -0.21 9.36
N ARG A 197 -18.18 0.31 8.74
CA ARG A 197 -19.32 -0.51 8.31
C ARG A 197 -18.95 -1.36 7.10
N ALA A 198 -18.19 -0.81 6.16
CA ALA A 198 -17.69 -1.53 4.99
C ALA A 198 -16.74 -2.67 5.39
N GLU A 199 -15.87 -2.44 6.37
CA GLU A 199 -14.97 -3.44 6.94
C GLU A 199 -15.75 -4.59 7.58
N ALA A 200 -16.75 -4.28 8.42
CA ALA A 200 -17.61 -5.30 9.02
C ALA A 200 -18.36 -6.12 7.95
N ALA A 201 -18.97 -5.46 6.96
CA ALA A 201 -19.65 -6.18 5.87
C ALA A 201 -18.68 -7.01 5.01
N SER A 202 -17.44 -6.53 4.82
CA SER A 202 -16.40 -7.27 4.10
C SER A 202 -15.88 -8.47 4.91
N TYR A 203 -15.98 -8.42 6.24
CA TYR A 203 -15.70 -9.55 7.11
C TYR A 203 -16.80 -10.61 6.98
N ASP A 204 -18.08 -10.20 7.03
CA ASP A 204 -19.21 -11.11 6.83
C ASP A 204 -19.13 -11.81 5.46
N LEU A 205 -18.82 -11.06 4.40
CA LEU A 205 -18.58 -11.59 3.06
C LEU A 205 -17.49 -12.67 3.03
N LYS A 206 -16.36 -12.45 3.73
CA LYS A 206 -15.29 -13.44 3.80
C LYS A 206 -15.70 -14.70 4.56
N THR A 207 -16.52 -14.56 5.60
CA THR A 207 -17.07 -15.70 6.35
C THR A 207 -17.95 -16.56 5.44
N ASP A 208 -18.86 -15.93 4.68
CA ASP A 208 -19.72 -16.67 3.74
C ASP A 208 -18.93 -17.31 2.59
N GLN A 209 -17.89 -16.62 2.10
CA GLN A 209 -16.97 -17.16 1.09
C GLN A 209 -16.18 -18.38 1.60
N ALA A 210 -15.76 -18.36 2.87
CA ALA A 210 -15.13 -19.51 3.51
C ALA A 210 -16.13 -20.68 3.65
N GLY A 211 -17.38 -20.40 3.99
CA GLY A 211 -18.46 -21.39 4.01
C GLY A 211 -18.67 -22.08 2.67
N MET A 212 -18.73 -21.31 1.57
CA MET A 212 -18.81 -21.86 0.21
C MET A 212 -17.61 -22.77 -0.11
N THR A 213 -16.40 -22.33 0.25
CA THR A 213 -15.16 -23.08 0.02
C THR A 213 -15.16 -24.38 0.82
N SER A 214 -15.69 -24.36 2.04
CA SER A 214 -15.84 -25.55 2.88
C SER A 214 -16.78 -26.57 2.25
N ILE A 215 -17.93 -26.16 1.71
CA ILE A 215 -18.88 -27.06 1.03
C ILE A 215 -18.20 -27.73 -0.19
N VAL A 216 -17.43 -26.97 -0.95
CA VAL A 216 -16.69 -27.49 -2.11
C VAL A 216 -15.61 -28.48 -1.66
N GLN A 217 -14.84 -28.16 -0.62
CA GLN A 217 -13.83 -29.07 -0.07
C GLN A 217 -14.45 -30.38 0.43
N GLU A 218 -15.55 -30.31 1.18
CA GLU A 218 -16.30 -31.47 1.66
C GLU A 218 -16.78 -32.34 0.49
N ASN A 219 -17.37 -31.71 -0.54
CA ASN A 219 -17.85 -32.42 -1.73
C ASN A 219 -16.73 -33.07 -2.54
N ILE A 220 -15.56 -32.43 -2.67
CA ILE A 220 -14.40 -33.03 -3.34
C ILE A 220 -13.97 -34.32 -2.63
N HIS A 221 -13.92 -34.30 -1.30
CA HIS A 221 -13.55 -35.49 -0.52
C HIS A 221 -14.65 -36.56 -0.49
N ALA A 222 -15.93 -36.16 -0.54
CA ALA A 222 -17.09 -37.06 -0.48
C ALA A 222 -17.68 -37.44 -1.85
N GLN A 223 -17.03 -37.08 -2.97
CA GLN A 223 -17.64 -37.16 -4.31
C GLN A 223 -18.13 -38.55 -4.69
N LEU A 224 -17.42 -39.61 -4.27
CA LEU A 224 -17.82 -40.99 -4.49
C LEU A 224 -19.14 -41.33 -3.77
N LEU A 225 -19.32 -40.85 -2.53
CA LEU A 225 -20.56 -41.04 -1.77
C LEU A 225 -21.70 -40.25 -2.41
N VAL A 226 -21.46 -39.00 -2.80
CA VAL A 226 -22.47 -38.17 -3.48
C VAL A 226 -22.96 -38.84 -4.76
N LYS A 227 -22.07 -39.48 -5.53
CA LYS A 227 -22.42 -40.25 -6.73
C LYS A 227 -23.13 -41.57 -6.41
N ALA A 228 -22.64 -42.33 -5.43
CA ALA A 228 -23.22 -43.63 -5.05
C ALA A 228 -24.66 -43.51 -4.53
N PHE A 229 -24.97 -42.44 -3.80
CA PHE A 229 -26.30 -42.19 -3.23
C PHE A 229 -27.16 -41.23 -4.06
N ASN A 230 -26.71 -40.82 -5.26
CA ASN A 230 -27.41 -39.91 -6.15
C ASN A 230 -27.83 -38.57 -5.48
N LEU A 231 -26.94 -38.03 -4.63
CA LEU A 231 -27.18 -36.82 -3.80
C LEU A 231 -26.84 -35.51 -4.51
N GLN A 232 -26.55 -35.51 -5.81
CA GLN A 232 -26.11 -34.31 -6.53
C GLN A 232 -27.15 -33.17 -6.47
N PRO A 233 -28.47 -33.42 -6.65
CA PRO A 233 -29.46 -32.34 -6.53
C PRO A 233 -29.47 -31.72 -5.13
N TYR A 234 -29.27 -32.53 -4.09
CA TYR A 234 -29.21 -32.08 -2.70
C TYR A 234 -27.99 -31.20 -2.44
N GLU A 235 -26.80 -31.62 -2.88
CA GLU A 235 -25.56 -30.83 -2.72
C GLU A 235 -25.59 -29.52 -3.54
N ILE A 236 -26.20 -29.54 -4.73
CA ILE A 236 -26.45 -28.32 -5.51
C ILE A 236 -27.37 -27.37 -4.73
N GLN A 237 -28.47 -27.87 -4.16
CA GLN A 237 -29.39 -27.04 -3.37
C GLN A 237 -28.73 -26.48 -2.10
N ARG A 238 -27.93 -27.30 -1.39
CA ARG A 238 -27.13 -26.87 -0.23
C ARG A 238 -26.16 -25.74 -0.61
N PHE A 239 -25.46 -25.89 -1.74
CA PHE A 239 -24.56 -24.87 -2.25
C PHE A 239 -25.31 -23.60 -2.67
N SER A 240 -26.45 -23.73 -3.36
CA SER A 240 -27.31 -22.60 -3.75
C SER A 240 -27.81 -21.81 -2.54
N ALA A 241 -28.22 -22.49 -1.46
CA ALA A 241 -28.63 -21.81 -0.23
C ALA A 241 -27.47 -20.99 0.39
N GLN A 242 -26.26 -21.56 0.44
CA GLN A 242 -25.08 -20.82 0.91
C GLN A 242 -24.70 -19.66 -0.03
N LEU A 243 -24.90 -19.84 -1.34
CA LEU A 243 -24.67 -18.81 -2.34
C LEU A 243 -25.63 -17.61 -2.17
N ASP A 244 -26.87 -17.84 -1.73
CA ASP A 244 -27.82 -16.76 -1.42
C ASP A 244 -27.38 -15.92 -0.22
N HIS A 245 -26.78 -16.54 0.81
CA HIS A 245 -26.15 -15.82 1.92
C HIS A 245 -24.98 -14.97 1.44
N TYR A 246 -24.07 -15.58 0.67
CA TYR A 246 -22.96 -14.89 0.03
C TYR A 246 -23.44 -13.72 -0.83
N TYR A 247 -24.49 -13.89 -1.63
CA TYR A 247 -25.02 -12.82 -2.48
C TYR A 247 -25.47 -11.61 -1.66
N LYS A 248 -26.20 -11.82 -0.55
CA LYS A 248 -26.66 -10.74 0.33
C LYS A 248 -25.48 -10.03 1.00
N ALA A 249 -24.50 -10.79 1.50
CA ALA A 249 -23.29 -10.25 2.11
C ALA A 249 -22.45 -9.47 1.09
N ALA A 250 -22.25 -10.03 -0.11
CA ALA A 250 -21.49 -9.42 -1.20
C ALA A 250 -22.15 -8.12 -1.66
N ARG A 251 -23.46 -8.11 -1.87
CA ARG A 251 -24.20 -6.90 -2.23
C ARG A 251 -24.02 -5.80 -1.19
N ARG A 252 -24.14 -6.13 0.10
CA ARG A 252 -23.97 -5.17 1.21
C ARG A 252 -22.53 -4.66 1.30
N ALA A 253 -21.55 -5.54 1.22
CA ALA A 253 -20.13 -5.20 1.26
C ALA A 253 -19.76 -4.31 0.08
N ASN A 254 -20.16 -4.67 -1.15
CA ASN A 254 -19.88 -3.89 -2.34
C ASN A 254 -20.53 -2.51 -2.27
N TYR A 255 -21.81 -2.43 -1.88
CA TYR A 255 -22.50 -1.15 -1.71
C TYR A 255 -21.77 -0.22 -0.73
N LEU A 256 -21.35 -0.74 0.43
CA LEU A 256 -20.65 0.06 1.43
C LEU A 256 -19.25 0.47 0.96
N ASN A 257 -18.49 -0.43 0.32
CA ASN A 257 -17.17 -0.10 -0.25
C ASN A 257 -17.27 0.98 -1.35
N PHE A 258 -18.25 0.86 -2.26
CA PHE A 258 -18.52 1.89 -3.26
C PHE A 258 -18.95 3.21 -2.61
N SER A 259 -19.78 3.16 -1.57
CA SER A 259 -20.19 4.36 -0.83
C SER A 259 -19.00 5.08 -0.21
N VAL A 260 -18.06 4.35 0.42
CA VAL A 260 -16.81 4.92 0.96
C VAL A 260 -16.03 5.66 -0.13
N LEU A 261 -15.82 5.02 -1.29
CA LEU A 261 -15.10 5.61 -2.41
C LEU A 261 -15.79 6.87 -2.95
N ILE A 262 -17.10 6.80 -3.16
CA ILE A 262 -17.89 7.90 -3.71
C ILE A 262 -17.87 9.08 -2.72
N THR A 263 -18.15 8.85 -1.44
CA THR A 263 -18.14 9.91 -0.43
C THR A 263 -16.75 10.57 -0.29
N ALA A 264 -15.66 9.81 -0.40
CA ALA A 264 -14.31 10.37 -0.37
C ALA A 264 -14.05 11.30 -1.56
N ASN A 265 -14.42 10.84 -2.77
CA ASN A 265 -14.30 11.66 -3.98
C ASN A 265 -15.16 12.93 -3.88
N PHE A 266 -16.41 12.82 -3.44
CA PHE A 266 -17.28 13.98 -3.22
C PHE A 266 -16.68 14.99 -2.24
N GLY A 267 -16.12 14.53 -1.11
CA GLY A 267 -15.42 15.39 -0.16
C GLY A 267 -14.26 16.16 -0.82
N THR A 268 -13.47 15.49 -1.65
CA THR A 268 -12.33 16.11 -2.36
C THR A 268 -12.77 17.09 -3.46
N ILE A 269 -13.93 16.85 -4.10
CA ILE A 269 -14.53 17.79 -5.06
C ILE A 269 -15.03 19.04 -4.33
N ILE A 270 -15.74 18.88 -3.21
CA ILE A 270 -16.19 20.00 -2.39
C ILE A 270 -15.00 20.83 -1.92
N LEU A 271 -13.94 20.18 -1.45
CA LEU A 271 -12.70 20.86 -1.07
C LEU A 271 -12.09 21.65 -2.24
N SER A 272 -12.01 21.02 -3.42
CA SER A 272 -11.51 21.69 -4.63
C SER A 272 -12.36 22.91 -5.00
N ILE A 273 -13.69 22.82 -4.88
CA ILE A 273 -14.60 23.96 -5.10
C ILE A 273 -14.32 25.07 -4.10
N VAL A 274 -14.21 24.76 -2.80
CA VAL A 274 -13.93 25.77 -1.76
C VAL A 274 -12.59 26.45 -2.01
N VAL A 275 -11.53 25.68 -2.29
CA VAL A 275 -10.19 26.22 -2.61
C VAL A 275 -10.23 27.06 -3.87
N LEU A 276 -10.93 26.62 -4.92
CA LEU A 276 -11.08 27.38 -6.15
C LEU A 276 -11.84 28.69 -5.91
N SER A 277 -12.93 28.68 -5.14
CA SER A 277 -13.71 29.87 -4.83
C SER A 277 -12.90 30.89 -4.05
N VAL A 278 -12.26 30.47 -2.95
CA VAL A 278 -11.42 31.37 -2.14
C VAL A 278 -10.20 31.84 -2.93
N GLY A 279 -9.55 30.93 -3.66
CA GLY A 279 -8.39 31.24 -4.48
C GLY A 279 -8.71 32.18 -5.64
N SER A 280 -9.90 32.07 -6.23
CA SER A 280 -10.38 33.01 -7.25
C SER A 280 -10.62 34.41 -6.68
N LEU A 281 -11.15 34.52 -5.45
CA LEU A 281 -11.29 35.81 -4.77
C LEU A 281 -9.92 36.44 -4.45
N LEU A 282 -8.96 35.63 -4.00
CA LEU A 282 -7.58 36.08 -3.79
C LEU A 282 -6.93 36.53 -5.10
N ALA A 283 -7.17 35.81 -6.19
CA ALA A 283 -6.67 36.19 -7.51
C ALA A 283 -7.29 37.50 -8.01
N PHE A 284 -8.59 37.68 -7.80
CA PHE A 284 -9.30 38.92 -8.15
C PHE A 284 -8.79 40.12 -7.35
N SER A 285 -8.43 39.92 -6.08
CA SER A 285 -7.83 40.96 -5.23
C SER A 285 -6.38 41.31 -5.57
N GLY A 286 -5.74 40.59 -6.50
CA GLY A 286 -4.32 40.73 -6.83
C GLY A 286 -3.36 40.09 -5.83
N SER A 287 -3.86 39.47 -4.75
CA SER A 287 -3.05 38.80 -3.72
C SER A 287 -2.46 37.46 -4.19
N LEU A 288 -2.98 36.89 -5.28
CA LEU A 288 -2.54 35.64 -5.88
C LEU A 288 -2.57 35.80 -7.41
N THR A 289 -1.62 35.22 -8.13
CA THR A 289 -1.69 35.22 -9.60
C THR A 289 -2.56 34.07 -10.11
N LEU A 290 -3.12 34.21 -11.31
CA LEU A 290 -3.92 33.15 -11.94
C LEU A 290 -3.09 31.86 -12.12
N GLY A 291 -1.82 31.99 -12.51
CA GLY A 291 -0.91 30.85 -12.62
C GLY A 291 -0.67 30.16 -11.28
N SER A 292 -0.54 30.93 -10.20
CA SER A 292 -0.39 30.37 -8.85
C SER A 292 -1.62 29.58 -8.43
N LEU A 293 -2.83 30.09 -8.70
CA LEU A 293 -4.08 29.38 -8.42
C LEU A 293 -4.15 28.04 -9.18
N MET A 294 -3.84 28.05 -10.48
CA MET A 294 -3.85 26.85 -11.30
C MET A 294 -2.82 25.82 -10.83
N ALA A 295 -1.59 26.25 -10.52
CA ALA A 295 -0.58 25.39 -9.94
C ALA A 295 -1.04 24.79 -8.60
N PHE A 296 -1.63 25.61 -7.72
CA PHE A 296 -2.17 25.14 -6.44
C PHE A 296 -3.23 24.06 -6.62
N MET A 297 -4.17 24.24 -7.55
CA MET A 297 -5.23 23.25 -7.84
C MET A 297 -4.66 21.92 -8.35
N THR A 298 -3.63 21.96 -9.20
CA THR A 298 -2.95 20.75 -9.67
C THR A 298 -2.16 20.07 -8.55
N MET A 299 -1.45 20.84 -7.71
CA MET A 299 -0.72 20.33 -6.55
C MET A 299 -1.65 19.70 -5.51
N LEU A 300 -2.81 20.31 -5.26
CA LEU A 300 -3.87 19.78 -4.40
C LEU A 300 -4.37 18.42 -4.90
N SER A 301 -4.65 18.31 -6.20
CA SER A 301 -5.06 17.05 -6.82
C SER A 301 -3.99 15.97 -6.68
N GLY A 302 -2.72 16.33 -6.93
CA GLY A 302 -1.59 15.43 -6.74
C GLY A 302 -1.38 14.98 -5.30
N LEU A 303 -1.57 15.89 -4.33
CA LEU A 303 -1.53 15.59 -2.89
C LEU A 303 -2.60 14.57 -2.52
N ASN A 304 -3.84 14.77 -2.98
CA ASN A 304 -4.94 13.84 -2.74
C ASN A 304 -4.64 12.44 -3.31
N SER A 305 -4.13 12.36 -4.54
CA SER A 305 -3.73 11.08 -5.14
C SER A 305 -2.64 10.37 -4.33
N MET A 306 -1.61 11.08 -3.87
CA MET A 306 -0.54 10.48 -3.04
C MET A 306 -1.06 9.95 -1.70
N ILE A 307 -2.00 10.65 -1.05
CA ILE A 307 -2.64 10.21 0.20
C ILE A 307 -3.47 8.95 -0.04
N LEU A 308 -4.25 8.91 -1.12
CA LEU A 308 -5.05 7.75 -1.48
C LEU A 308 -4.17 6.53 -1.72
N GLU A 309 -3.10 6.66 -2.48
CA GLU A 309 -2.15 5.57 -2.74
C GLU A 309 -1.56 4.99 -1.45
N LEU A 310 -1.13 5.85 -0.52
CA LEU A 310 -0.66 5.40 0.80
C LEU A 310 -1.76 4.65 1.57
N THR A 311 -3.02 5.10 1.46
CA THR A 311 -4.18 4.44 2.08
C THR A 311 -4.39 3.05 1.50
N TRP A 312 -4.29 2.89 0.17
CA TRP A 312 -4.41 1.59 -0.51
C TRP A 312 -3.28 0.62 -0.18
N MET A 313 -2.10 1.13 0.22
CA MET A 313 -0.98 0.28 0.65
C MET A 313 -1.17 -0.29 2.08
N MET A 314 -2.00 0.31 2.93
CA MET A 314 -2.14 -0.08 4.34
C MET A 314 -2.58 -1.55 4.56
N PRO A 315 -3.54 -2.11 3.80
CA PRO A 315 -3.89 -3.52 3.92
C PRO A 315 -2.74 -4.47 3.57
N LEU A 316 -1.97 -4.15 2.53
CA LEU A 316 -0.79 -4.93 2.12
C LEU A 316 0.27 -4.89 3.22
N VAL A 317 0.58 -3.71 3.73
CA VAL A 317 1.49 -3.51 4.86
C VAL A 317 1.08 -4.35 6.06
N THR A 318 -0.19 -4.32 6.43
CA THR A 318 -0.72 -5.05 7.59
C THR A 318 -0.58 -6.56 7.41
N LYS A 319 -0.95 -7.09 6.23
CA LYS A 319 -0.85 -8.52 5.91
C LYS A 319 0.61 -8.99 5.87
N ALA A 320 1.46 -8.29 5.13
CA ALA A 320 2.88 -8.62 5.01
C ALA A 320 3.60 -8.58 6.36
N THR A 321 3.21 -7.65 7.24
CA THR A 321 3.77 -7.58 8.58
C THR A 321 3.35 -8.76 9.47
N ALA A 322 2.10 -9.22 9.35
CA ALA A 322 1.65 -10.44 10.02
C ALA A 322 2.38 -11.69 9.48
N SER A 323 2.57 -11.79 8.17
CA SER A 323 3.37 -12.85 7.52
C SER A 323 4.82 -12.83 7.99
N MET A 324 5.44 -11.65 8.06
CA MET A 324 6.81 -11.50 8.58
C MET A 324 6.92 -11.98 10.04
N LYS A 325 5.95 -11.67 10.90
CA LYS A 325 5.94 -12.16 12.29
C LYS A 325 5.89 -13.68 12.35
N ARG A 326 5.02 -14.32 11.56
CA ARG A 326 4.92 -15.80 11.48
C ARG A 326 6.20 -16.45 10.94
N MET A 327 6.83 -15.80 9.97
CA MET A 327 8.07 -16.28 9.39
C MET A 327 9.25 -16.13 10.36
N MET A 328 9.32 -15.03 11.11
CA MET A 328 10.33 -14.83 12.14
C MET A 328 10.15 -15.78 13.33
N SER A 329 8.92 -16.07 13.73
CA SER A 329 8.68 -17.07 14.77
C SER A 329 9.14 -18.46 14.32
N PHE A 330 8.96 -18.80 13.04
CA PHE A 330 9.49 -20.03 12.44
C PHE A 330 11.03 -20.04 12.43
N TYR A 331 11.65 -18.93 12.02
CA TYR A 331 13.12 -18.82 12.00
C TYR A 331 13.73 -18.97 13.41
N ASN A 332 13.09 -18.38 14.43
CA ASN A 332 13.57 -18.37 15.81
C ASN A 332 13.29 -19.68 16.58
N LEU A 333 12.71 -20.72 15.96
CA LEU A 333 12.58 -22.03 16.61
C LEU A 333 13.98 -22.61 16.85
N ASN A 334 14.39 -22.80 18.12
CA ASN A 334 15.71 -23.34 18.42
C ASN A 334 15.83 -24.78 17.91
N PRO A 335 16.89 -25.12 17.14
CA PRO A 335 17.17 -26.50 16.80
C PRO A 335 17.67 -27.19 18.08
N PRO A 336 17.29 -28.45 18.35
CA PRO A 336 17.93 -29.19 19.43
C PRO A 336 19.43 -29.25 19.15
N LEU A 337 20.24 -29.00 20.19
CA LEU A 337 21.68 -29.17 20.10
C LEU A 337 21.94 -30.62 19.67
N LEU A 338 22.36 -30.80 18.42
CA LEU A 338 22.92 -32.07 17.97
C LEU A 338 24.26 -32.24 18.69
N THR A 339 24.25 -32.80 19.89
CA THR A 339 25.44 -33.35 20.51
C THR A 339 25.99 -34.39 19.54
N ARG A 340 27.06 -34.05 18.82
CA ARG A 340 27.81 -35.02 18.03
C ARG A 340 28.11 -36.21 18.95
N PRO A 341 27.77 -37.45 18.57
CA PRO A 341 28.27 -38.61 19.29
C PRO A 341 29.80 -38.48 19.26
N ARG A 342 30.46 -38.44 20.43
CA ARG A 342 31.90 -38.68 20.49
C ARG A 342 32.10 -40.04 19.83
N LEU A 343 32.64 -40.05 18.63
CA LEU A 343 33.19 -41.26 18.03
C LEU A 343 34.24 -41.75 19.02
N LYS A 344 33.89 -42.72 19.86
CA LYS A 344 34.89 -43.55 20.52
C LYS A 344 35.63 -44.20 19.37
N SER A 345 36.91 -43.86 19.23
CA SER A 345 37.85 -44.65 18.43
C SER A 345 37.68 -46.10 18.85
N LEU A 346 37.22 -46.93 17.91
CA LEU A 346 37.21 -48.38 18.12
C LEU A 346 38.67 -48.83 18.28
N PRO A 347 38.96 -49.72 19.25
CA PRO A 347 40.31 -50.21 19.51
C PRO A 347 40.90 -51.01 18.35
#